data_AF-A0A9N9BH19-F1
#
_entry.id   AF-A0A9N9BH19-F1
#
_cell.length_a   1.000
_cell.length_b   1.000
_cell.length_c   1.000
_cell.angle_alpha   90.00
_cell.angle_beta   90.00
_cell.angle_gamma   90.00
#
_symmetry.space_group_name_H-M   'P 1'
#
loop_
_entity.id
_entity.type
_entity.pdbx_description
1 polymer ?
#
loop_
_entity_poly.entity_id
_entity_poly.type
_entity_poly.pdbx_seq_one_letter_code
_entity_poly.pdbx_strand_id
1 'polypeptide(L)'
;MKDFDLSATEDVGEDVSELFPTHTETTTDKDEQKEIPPGVSEKFYKFYNDIISKLNPKTFLAFPLAHSSLNGLIYHVLTLQEAALIPEVIERWRLYRLPINVVTTRLLVRRLLEIEALETLFDILADRAKYSQFPSYKDFRRLMAAFASNIGKTDGSQSIEEDMAMLDNVFKTFGLMTYYDLSHFDPHSYAILILASMKIDTEDAWKRADVSTQELMSLLSTEDIRQVEEREDEEERSQIDRYERNKALRTQIDQLHTKLERTERITACIQAATVMSEAYSLRGESEKANELELWKNDLSKSLN
;
A
#
# COMPACT_ATOMS: atom_id res chain seq x y z
N MET A 1 57.62 19.54 -33.62
CA MET A 1 58.81 19.47 -32.74
C MET A 1 59.03 20.84 -32.15
N LYS A 2 58.47 21.06 -30.96
CA LYS A 2 58.75 22.18 -30.06
C LYS A 2 58.50 21.66 -28.65
N ASP A 3 59.51 21.83 -27.82
CA ASP A 3 59.58 21.38 -26.43
C ASP A 3 58.46 22.00 -25.60
N PHE A 4 57.81 21.19 -24.76
CA PHE A 4 56.85 21.67 -23.77
C PHE A 4 57.55 21.67 -22.42
N ASP A 5 57.84 22.89 -21.97
CA ASP A 5 58.46 23.27 -20.71
C ASP A 5 57.49 22.98 -19.55
N LEU A 6 57.95 22.18 -18.58
CA LEU A 6 57.24 21.88 -17.33
C LEU A 6 57.95 22.65 -16.21
N SER A 7 57.68 23.95 -16.12
CA SER A 7 58.10 24.77 -14.99
C SER A 7 57.06 25.85 -14.67
N ALA A 8 56.02 25.45 -13.93
CA ALA A 8 55.19 26.36 -13.15
C ALA A 8 54.63 25.60 -11.95
N THR A 9 55.42 25.55 -10.88
CA THR A 9 54.94 25.32 -9.52
C THR A 9 54.27 26.62 -9.06
N GLU A 10 52.95 26.68 -9.16
CA GLU A 10 52.16 27.69 -8.46
C GLU A 10 51.70 27.14 -7.12
N ASP A 11 52.16 27.85 -6.12
CA ASP A 11 51.87 27.84 -4.70
C ASP A 11 50.37 28.13 -4.50
N VAL A 12 49.57 27.09 -4.20
CA VAL A 12 48.20 27.26 -3.73
C VAL A 12 48.20 26.99 -2.24
N GLY A 13 48.29 28.10 -1.51
CA GLY A 13 48.15 28.17 -0.07
C GLY A 13 46.85 27.51 0.39
N GLU A 14 47.01 26.79 1.50
CA GLU A 14 46.00 26.18 2.33
C GLU A 14 44.81 27.10 2.60
N ASP A 15 43.61 26.67 2.20
CA ASP A 15 42.41 26.89 3.00
C ASP A 15 41.38 25.79 2.71
N VAL A 16 41.57 24.61 3.32
CA VAL A 16 40.60 23.49 3.28
C VAL A 16 39.70 23.52 4.54
N SER A 17 39.66 24.66 5.23
CA SER A 17 38.92 24.86 6.48
C SER A 17 37.39 24.89 6.31
N GLU A 18 36.87 25.05 5.08
CA GLU A 18 35.45 25.36 4.86
C GLU A 18 34.56 24.15 4.49
N LEU A 19 35.09 22.93 4.37
CA LEU A 19 34.29 21.77 3.96
C LEU A 19 33.65 20.97 5.09
N PHE A 20 33.95 21.30 6.35
CA PHE A 20 33.28 20.69 7.50
C PHE A 20 33.01 21.76 8.57
N PRO A 21 31.74 22.11 8.86
CA PRO A 21 31.45 23.01 9.95
C PRO A 21 31.98 22.43 11.26
N THR A 22 32.99 23.08 11.83
CA THR A 22 33.51 22.77 13.16
C THR A 22 32.49 23.29 14.16
N HIS A 23 31.55 22.43 14.58
CA HIS A 23 30.69 22.75 15.70
C HIS A 23 31.55 22.79 16.97
N THR A 24 31.87 23.99 17.43
CA THR A 24 32.37 24.28 18.77
C THR A 24 31.44 23.66 19.80
N GLU A 25 31.95 22.64 20.48
CA GLU A 25 31.34 22.03 21.66
C GLU A 25 31.35 23.05 22.80
N THR A 26 30.18 23.58 23.15
CA THR A 26 29.89 23.96 24.54
C THR A 26 29.27 22.75 25.22
N THR A 27 30.12 22.01 25.92
CA THR A 27 29.76 21.04 26.95
C THR A 27 28.95 21.74 28.04
N THR A 28 27.69 21.35 28.15
CA THR A 28 26.99 21.35 29.44
C THR A 28 26.25 20.03 29.52
N ASP A 29 26.86 19.06 30.20
CA ASP A 29 26.16 17.91 30.75
C ASP A 29 25.09 18.42 31.72
N LYS A 30 23.86 18.53 31.22
CA LYS A 30 22.67 18.43 32.04
C LYS A 30 21.94 17.21 31.53
N ASP A 31 21.74 16.24 32.41
CA ASP A 31 20.68 15.24 32.31
C ASP A 31 19.34 15.98 32.21
N GLU A 32 19.02 16.46 31.01
CA GLU A 32 17.65 16.78 30.64
C GLU A 32 16.92 15.45 30.65
N GLN A 33 16.19 15.17 31.74
CA GLN A 33 15.15 14.16 31.73
C GLN A 33 14.20 14.55 30.60
N LYS A 34 14.41 13.97 29.41
CA LYS A 34 13.51 14.15 28.27
C LYS A 34 12.13 13.70 28.74
N GLU A 35 11.24 14.66 28.90
CA GLU A 35 9.86 14.40 29.28
C GLU A 35 9.26 13.40 28.29
N ILE A 36 8.65 12.34 28.81
CA ILE A 36 8.01 11.31 27.98
C ILE A 36 6.85 12.00 27.25
N PRO A 37 6.76 11.93 25.91
CA PRO A 37 5.68 12.53 25.17
C PRO A 37 4.30 12.01 25.64
N PRO A 38 3.25 12.85 25.63
CA PRO A 38 1.93 12.42 26.05
C PRO A 38 1.43 11.26 25.18
N GLY A 39 0.87 10.22 25.80
CA GLY A 39 0.34 9.04 25.09
C GLY A 39 1.39 7.99 24.72
N VAL A 40 2.65 8.18 25.10
CA VAL A 40 3.74 7.21 24.89
C VAL A 40 4.01 6.43 26.18
N SER A 41 4.09 5.10 26.08
CA SER A 41 4.42 4.24 27.22
C SER A 41 5.88 4.39 27.62
N GLU A 42 6.15 4.38 28.92
CA GLU A 42 7.52 4.48 29.46
C GLU A 42 8.41 3.34 28.94
N LYS A 43 7.85 2.13 28.81
CA LYS A 43 8.58 0.96 28.30
C LYS A 43 9.01 1.18 26.85
N PHE A 44 8.10 1.61 25.98
CA PHE A 44 8.44 1.94 24.59
C PHE A 44 9.48 3.05 24.54
N TYR A 45 9.28 4.14 25.28
CA TYR A 45 10.17 5.30 25.24
C TYR A 45 11.60 4.99 25.69
N LYS A 46 11.76 4.12 26.70
CA LYS A 46 13.08 3.60 27.11
C LYS A 46 13.77 2.84 25.97
N PHE A 47 13.05 1.93 25.29
CA PHE A 47 13.61 1.21 24.13
C PHE A 47 13.93 2.14 22.96
N TYR A 48 13.04 3.09 22.67
CA TYR A 48 13.24 4.11 21.64
C TYR A 48 14.51 4.92 21.92
N ASN A 49 14.67 5.46 23.13
CA ASN A 49 15.84 6.25 23.50
C ASN A 49 17.14 5.42 23.52
N ASP A 50 17.07 4.15 23.94
CA ASP A 50 18.23 3.25 23.87
C ASP A 50 18.71 3.05 22.43
N ILE A 51 17.77 2.84 21.49
CA ILE A 51 18.11 2.72 20.07
C ILE A 51 18.64 4.04 19.52
N ILE A 52 17.94 5.15 19.76
CA ILE A 52 18.31 6.47 19.25
C ILE A 52 19.69 6.92 19.77
N SER A 53 20.00 6.68 21.05
CA SER A 53 21.31 7.03 21.63
C SER A 53 22.46 6.21 21.06
N LYS A 54 22.20 4.96 20.67
CA LYS A 54 23.17 4.08 19.98
C LYS A 54 23.27 4.38 18.48
N LEU A 55 22.23 4.96 17.87
CA LEU A 55 22.25 5.49 16.49
C LEU A 55 22.79 6.92 16.42
N ASN A 56 23.78 7.27 17.26
CA ASN A 56 24.49 8.55 17.19
C ASN A 56 25.88 8.32 16.56
N PRO A 57 26.37 9.20 15.67
CA PRO A 57 27.64 8.96 14.97
C PRO A 57 28.82 8.76 15.93
N LYS A 58 28.76 9.41 17.10
CA LYS A 58 29.80 9.31 18.14
C LYS A 58 29.78 7.98 18.89
N THR A 59 28.65 7.29 18.98
CA THR A 59 28.46 6.11 19.84
C THR A 59 28.27 4.80 19.07
N PHE A 60 27.85 4.88 17.80
CA PHE A 60 27.48 3.71 16.99
C PHE A 60 28.61 2.67 16.86
N LEU A 61 29.86 3.13 16.68
CA LEU A 61 31.02 2.23 16.57
C LEU A 61 31.37 1.54 17.89
N ALA A 62 31.02 2.16 19.03
CA ALA A 62 31.32 1.61 20.35
C ALA A 62 30.28 0.58 20.81
N PHE A 63 29.02 0.71 20.35
CA PHE A 63 27.91 -0.14 20.79
C PHE A 63 27.10 -0.64 19.59
N PRO A 64 27.48 -1.77 18.97
CA PRO A 64 26.74 -2.31 17.84
C PRO A 64 25.32 -2.67 18.26
N LEU A 65 24.35 -2.17 17.50
CA LEU A 65 22.94 -2.53 17.69
C LEU A 65 22.67 -3.94 17.16
N ALA A 66 21.94 -4.72 17.95
CA ALA A 66 21.46 -6.01 17.50
C ALA A 66 20.43 -5.82 16.38
N HIS A 67 20.49 -6.67 15.35
CA HIS A 67 19.52 -6.65 14.26
C HIS A 67 18.06 -6.77 14.75
N SER A 68 17.84 -7.48 15.86
CA SER A 68 16.52 -7.66 16.47
C SER A 68 15.99 -6.42 17.21
N SER A 69 16.81 -5.41 17.49
CA SER A 69 16.40 -4.24 18.28
C SER A 69 15.28 -3.46 17.60
N LEU A 70 15.32 -3.27 16.27
CA LEU A 70 14.24 -2.62 15.54
C LEU A 70 12.93 -3.41 15.61
N ASN A 71 13.00 -4.75 15.44
CA ASN A 71 11.81 -5.61 15.56
C ASN A 71 11.24 -5.58 16.98
N GLY A 72 12.10 -5.56 18.00
CA GLY A 72 11.70 -5.43 19.40
C GLY A 72 10.99 -4.10 19.69
N LEU A 73 11.48 -3.00 19.12
CA LEU A 73 10.82 -1.70 19.22
C LEU A 73 9.45 -1.72 18.55
N ILE A 74 9.37 -2.19 17.30
CA ILE A 74 8.11 -2.28 16.55
C ILE A 74 7.08 -3.12 17.32
N TYR A 75 7.49 -4.25 17.90
CA TYR A 75 6.61 -5.11 18.70
C TYR A 75 6.00 -4.39 19.92
N HIS A 76 6.69 -3.39 20.46
CA HIS A 76 6.25 -2.64 21.64
C HIS A 76 5.42 -1.39 21.31
N VAL A 77 5.15 -1.08 20.04
CA VAL A 77 4.22 -0.01 19.67
C VAL A 77 2.79 -0.43 20.05
N LEU A 78 2.13 0.35 20.88
CA LEU A 78 0.76 0.16 21.37
C LEU A 78 -0.17 1.32 21.00
N THR A 79 0.37 2.53 20.83
CA THR A 79 -0.44 3.75 20.61
C THR A 79 -0.09 4.46 19.31
N LEU A 80 -1.00 5.33 18.85
CA LEU A 80 -0.78 6.20 17.68
C LEU A 80 0.40 7.16 17.87
N GLN A 81 0.60 7.66 19.10
CA GLN A 81 1.70 8.55 19.43
C GLN A 81 3.05 7.84 19.37
N GLU A 82 3.09 6.56 19.76
CA GLU A 82 4.29 5.73 19.60
C GLU A 82 4.58 5.42 18.12
N ALA A 83 3.55 5.19 17.32
CA ALA A 83 3.67 4.98 15.88
C ALA A 83 4.33 6.17 15.18
N ALA A 84 3.97 7.39 15.58
CA ALA A 84 4.52 8.62 15.02
C ALA A 84 6.04 8.77 15.24
N LEU A 85 6.62 8.06 16.22
CA LEU A 85 8.07 8.08 16.49
C LEU A 85 8.85 7.05 15.66
N ILE A 86 8.18 6.07 15.06
CA ILE A 86 8.81 4.99 14.27
C ILE A 86 9.53 5.49 13.01
N PRO A 87 8.98 6.42 12.19
CA PRO A 87 9.65 6.91 10.99
C PRO A 87 11.07 7.42 11.26
N GLU A 88 11.27 8.19 12.35
CA GLU A 88 12.58 8.73 12.71
C GLU A 88 13.60 7.61 13.02
N VAL A 89 13.17 6.57 13.74
CA VAL A 89 14.04 5.43 14.05
C VAL A 89 14.43 4.70 12.78
N ILE A 90 13.48 4.43 11.89
CA ILE A 90 13.74 3.72 10.62
C ILE A 90 14.67 4.54 9.73
N GLU A 91 14.44 5.85 9.61
CA GLU A 91 15.30 6.76 8.86
C GLU A 91 16.74 6.70 9.38
N ARG A 92 16.95 6.83 10.70
CA ARG A 92 18.29 6.70 11.27
C ARG A 92 18.87 5.32 11.07
N TRP A 93 18.08 4.26 11.25
CA TRP A 93 18.50 2.87 11.00
C TRP A 93 19.06 2.71 9.57
N ARG A 94 18.40 3.34 8.59
CA ARG A 94 18.82 3.37 7.18
C ARG A 94 20.07 4.20 6.95
N LEU A 95 20.23 5.36 7.60
CA LEU A 95 21.44 6.18 7.50
C LEU A 95 22.70 5.39 7.91
N TYR A 96 22.61 4.53 8.93
CA TYR A 96 23.71 3.63 9.32
C TYR A 96 23.80 2.33 8.50
N ARG A 97 23.02 2.22 7.42
CA ARG A 97 22.98 1.05 6.53
C ARG A 97 22.68 -0.26 7.26
N LEU A 98 21.95 -0.19 8.36
CA LEU A 98 21.52 -1.38 9.08
C LEU A 98 20.45 -2.11 8.25
N PRO A 99 20.41 -3.45 8.30
CA PRO A 99 19.52 -4.21 7.43
C PRO A 99 18.05 -3.99 7.83
N ILE A 100 17.19 -3.88 6.83
CA ILE A 100 15.75 -4.02 6.95
C ILE A 100 15.36 -5.12 5.98
N ASN A 101 14.65 -6.14 6.48
CA ASN A 101 14.24 -7.27 5.66
C ASN A 101 12.71 -7.35 5.57
N VAL A 102 12.22 -8.25 4.71
CA VAL A 102 10.79 -8.48 4.48
C VAL A 102 10.04 -8.83 5.77
N VAL A 103 10.69 -9.52 6.72
CA VAL A 103 10.07 -9.88 8.01
C VAL A 103 9.85 -8.64 8.87
N THR A 104 10.84 -7.74 8.94
CA THR A 104 10.73 -6.45 9.63
C THR A 104 9.61 -5.60 9.01
N THR A 105 9.56 -5.47 7.67
CA THR A 105 8.49 -4.72 7.01
C THR A 105 7.12 -5.33 7.29
N ARG A 106 6.97 -6.66 7.23
CA ARG A 106 5.69 -7.33 7.54
C ARG A 106 5.26 -7.10 8.98
N LEU A 107 6.20 -7.14 9.93
CA LEU A 107 5.92 -6.86 11.33
C LEU A 107 5.47 -5.42 11.53
N LEU A 108 6.16 -4.46 10.88
CA LEU A 108 5.81 -3.05 10.89
C LEU A 108 4.40 -2.81 10.35
N VAL A 109 4.11 -3.30 9.14
CA VAL A 109 2.79 -3.19 8.50
C VAL A 109 1.71 -3.75 9.43
N ARG A 110 1.89 -4.99 9.89
CA ARG A 110 0.91 -5.63 10.78
C ARG A 110 0.66 -4.78 12.03
N ARG A 111 1.73 -4.28 12.65
CA ARG A 111 1.60 -3.58 13.92
C ARG A 111 0.96 -2.21 13.77
N LEU A 112 1.33 -1.45 12.74
CA LEU A 112 0.73 -0.14 12.47
C LEU A 112 -0.74 -0.25 12.03
N LEU A 113 -1.11 -1.33 11.34
CA LEU A 113 -2.52 -1.61 11.03
C LEU A 113 -3.34 -1.97 12.28
N GLU A 114 -2.77 -2.76 13.21
CA GLU A 114 -3.45 -3.15 14.46
C GLU A 114 -3.81 -1.95 15.36
N ILE A 115 -3.07 -0.85 15.26
CA ILE A 115 -3.31 0.39 16.01
C ILE A 115 -3.95 1.49 15.15
N GLU A 116 -4.34 1.17 13.91
CA GLU A 116 -4.94 2.10 12.95
C GLU A 116 -4.08 3.34 12.60
N ALA A 117 -2.75 3.22 12.67
CA ALA A 117 -1.79 4.27 12.25
C ALA A 117 -1.60 4.28 10.72
N LEU A 118 -2.70 4.44 9.98
CA LEU A 118 -2.74 4.23 8.52
C LEU A 118 -1.90 5.25 7.75
N GLU A 119 -2.01 6.54 8.09
CA GLU A 119 -1.25 7.62 7.45
C GLU A 119 0.27 7.45 7.66
N THR A 120 0.69 7.16 8.89
CA THR A 120 2.11 6.90 9.19
C THR A 120 2.64 5.70 8.42
N LEU A 121 1.84 4.63 8.32
CA LEU A 121 2.23 3.47 7.52
C LEU A 121 2.31 3.82 6.02
N PHE A 122 1.34 4.58 5.51
CA PHE A 122 1.34 5.04 4.13
C PHE A 122 2.58 5.87 3.81
N ASP A 123 2.93 6.86 4.65
CA ASP A 123 4.12 7.71 4.47
C ASP A 123 5.42 6.89 4.44
N ILE A 124 5.53 5.90 5.34
CA ILE A 124 6.69 5.00 5.38
C ILE A 124 6.80 4.17 4.10
N LEU A 125 5.68 3.73 3.52
CA LEU A 125 5.67 2.95 2.29
C LEU A 125 5.76 3.83 1.04
N ALA A 126 5.32 5.09 1.07
CA ALA A 126 5.40 5.99 -0.07
C ALA A 126 6.85 6.39 -0.37
N ASP A 127 7.68 6.57 0.66
CA ASP A 127 9.08 6.97 0.50
C ASP A 127 10.05 5.77 0.63
N ARG A 128 10.15 4.99 -0.45
CA ARG A 128 11.08 3.86 -0.55
C ARG A 128 12.55 4.30 -0.44
N ALA A 129 12.90 5.50 -0.90
CA ALA A 129 14.28 5.98 -0.85
C ALA A 129 14.72 6.21 0.61
N LYS A 130 13.84 6.82 1.40
CA LYS A 130 14.09 7.15 2.80
C LYS A 130 14.01 5.94 3.72
N TYR A 131 12.94 5.14 3.60
CA TYR A 131 12.66 4.07 4.57
C TYR A 131 13.01 2.67 4.06
N SER A 132 13.10 2.47 2.74
CA SER A 132 13.49 1.22 2.08
C SER A 132 12.82 -0.04 2.64
N GLN A 133 11.51 0.04 2.83
CA GLN A 133 10.69 -1.10 3.18
C GLN A 133 10.54 -2.07 2.00
N PHE A 134 10.16 -3.31 2.29
CA PHE A 134 9.93 -4.37 1.30
C PHE A 134 8.52 -4.97 1.47
N PRO A 135 7.45 -4.19 1.22
CA PRO A 135 6.08 -4.67 1.33
C PRO A 135 5.75 -5.72 0.26
N SER A 136 4.86 -6.65 0.59
CA SER A 136 4.26 -7.57 -0.37
C SER A 136 2.90 -7.07 -0.88
N TYR A 137 2.37 -7.65 -1.96
CA TYR A 137 1.02 -7.33 -2.44
C TYR A 137 -0.05 -7.51 -1.35
N LYS A 138 0.14 -8.47 -0.43
CA LYS A 138 -0.78 -8.70 0.70
C LYS A 138 -0.76 -7.55 1.70
N ASP A 139 0.39 -6.91 1.86
CA ASP A 139 0.56 -5.79 2.79
C ASP A 139 -0.14 -4.54 2.26
N PHE A 140 0.03 -4.23 0.96
CA PHE A 140 -0.72 -3.16 0.30
C PHE A 140 -2.23 -3.41 0.32
N ARG A 141 -2.68 -4.63 0.00
CA ARG A 141 -4.10 -5.00 0.07
C ARG A 141 -4.70 -4.77 1.46
N ARG A 142 -3.96 -5.12 2.52
CA ARG A 142 -4.41 -4.89 3.90
C ARG A 142 -4.51 -3.40 4.22
N LEU A 143 -3.56 -2.59 3.77
CA LEU A 143 -3.61 -1.13 3.93
C LEU A 143 -4.78 -0.52 3.15
N MET A 144 -4.99 -0.92 1.89
CA MET A 144 -6.15 -0.51 1.08
C MET A 144 -7.46 -0.87 1.78
N ALA A 145 -7.58 -2.11 2.27
CA ALA A 145 -8.76 -2.55 2.99
C ALA A 145 -8.98 -1.77 4.29
N ALA A 146 -7.92 -1.40 5.02
CA ALA A 146 -8.02 -0.61 6.23
C ALA A 146 -8.56 0.80 5.95
N PHE A 147 -8.00 1.51 4.95
CA PHE A 147 -8.53 2.80 4.49
C PHE A 147 -9.98 2.68 4.01
N ALA A 148 -10.28 1.69 3.17
CA ALA A 148 -11.63 1.44 2.66
C ALA A 148 -12.63 1.07 3.77
N SER A 149 -12.15 0.51 4.88
CA SER A 149 -12.99 0.20 6.02
C SER A 149 -13.38 1.45 6.79
N ASN A 150 -12.56 2.50 6.79
CA ASN A 150 -12.82 3.74 7.51
C ASN A 150 -13.82 4.66 6.78
N ILE A 151 -14.05 4.43 5.49
CA ILE A 151 -15.09 5.12 4.71
C ILE A 151 -16.47 4.80 5.29
N GLY A 152 -17.19 5.84 5.71
CA GLY A 152 -18.56 5.75 6.25
C GLY A 152 -18.70 5.17 7.66
N LYS A 153 -17.60 4.99 8.42
CA LYS A 153 -17.65 4.41 9.78
C LYS A 153 -17.94 5.40 10.90
N THR A 154 -17.97 6.70 10.63
CA THR A 154 -17.93 7.70 11.70
C THR A 154 -19.30 8.33 11.94
N ASP A 155 -19.72 8.36 13.21
CA ASP A 155 -21.03 8.85 13.65
C ASP A 155 -21.27 10.31 13.23
N GLY A 156 -21.99 10.48 12.11
CA GLY A 156 -22.73 11.68 11.70
C GLY A 156 -21.97 13.00 11.50
N SER A 157 -20.64 13.02 11.70
CA SER A 157 -19.82 14.24 11.75
C SER A 157 -18.70 14.30 10.72
N GLN A 158 -18.39 13.20 10.05
CA GLN A 158 -17.46 13.24 8.91
C GLN A 158 -18.16 13.76 7.68
N SER A 159 -17.50 14.70 7.01
CA SER A 159 -17.99 15.25 5.76
C SER A 159 -17.61 14.34 4.60
N ILE A 160 -18.36 14.41 3.50
CA ILE A 160 -18.10 13.64 2.27
C ILE A 160 -16.65 13.82 1.79
N GLU A 161 -16.04 14.98 2.08
CA GLU A 161 -14.65 15.28 1.76
C GLU A 161 -13.66 14.35 2.49
N GLU A 162 -13.92 13.96 3.75
CA GLU A 162 -13.03 13.04 4.48
C GLU A 162 -13.11 11.62 3.93
N ASP A 163 -14.33 11.15 3.60
CA ASP A 163 -14.53 9.87 2.93
C ASP A 163 -13.83 9.85 1.56
N MET A 164 -13.92 10.94 0.80
CA MET A 164 -13.21 11.10 -0.47
C MET A 164 -11.70 11.11 -0.30
N ALA A 165 -11.17 11.72 0.76
CA ALA A 165 -9.74 11.68 1.07
C ALA A 165 -9.27 10.26 1.42
N MET A 166 -10.08 9.50 2.16
CA MET A 166 -9.83 8.08 2.41
C MET A 166 -9.84 7.27 1.12
N LEU A 167 -10.80 7.52 0.22
CA LEU A 167 -10.85 6.90 -1.09
C LEU A 167 -9.59 7.23 -1.91
N ASP A 168 -9.15 8.48 -1.93
CA ASP A 168 -7.90 8.89 -2.58
C ASP A 168 -6.71 8.10 -2.03
N ASN A 169 -6.64 7.88 -0.71
CA ASN A 169 -5.58 7.08 -0.10
C ASN A 169 -5.64 5.60 -0.49
N VAL A 170 -6.84 5.02 -0.72
CA VAL A 170 -6.96 3.67 -1.31
C VAL A 170 -6.35 3.62 -2.71
N PHE A 171 -6.70 4.58 -3.58
CA PHE A 171 -6.17 4.65 -4.95
C PHE A 171 -4.66 4.93 -4.99
N LYS A 172 -4.16 5.84 -4.14
CA LYS A 172 -2.71 6.09 -4.01
C LYS A 172 -1.99 4.83 -3.56
N THR A 173 -2.53 4.09 -2.58
CA THR A 173 -1.95 2.84 -2.10
C THR A 173 -1.88 1.79 -3.21
N PHE A 174 -2.91 1.71 -4.07
CA PHE A 174 -2.89 0.86 -5.26
C PHE A 174 -1.79 1.30 -6.23
N GLY A 175 -1.68 2.60 -6.52
CA GLY A 175 -0.63 3.15 -7.38
C GLY A 175 0.79 2.89 -6.87
N LEU A 176 0.99 2.89 -5.54
CA LEU A 176 2.27 2.56 -4.92
C LEU A 176 2.75 1.15 -5.24
N MET A 177 1.87 0.19 -5.53
CA MET A 177 2.29 -1.15 -5.93
C MET A 177 3.21 -1.11 -7.16
N THR A 178 2.99 -0.13 -8.07
CA THR A 178 3.80 0.06 -9.29
C THR A 178 5.21 0.47 -8.95
N TYR A 179 5.31 1.36 -7.98
CA TYR A 179 6.57 1.89 -7.50
C TYR A 179 7.46 0.83 -6.82
N TYR A 180 6.84 -0.27 -6.39
CA TYR A 180 7.51 -1.44 -5.83
C TYR A 180 7.72 -2.59 -6.83
N ASP A 181 7.47 -2.35 -8.12
CA ASP A 181 7.55 -3.37 -9.17
C ASP A 181 6.68 -4.61 -8.87
N LEU A 182 5.58 -4.43 -8.13
CA LEU A 182 4.60 -5.48 -7.86
C LEU A 182 3.56 -5.51 -8.97
N SER A 183 3.07 -6.71 -9.31
CA SER A 183 1.99 -6.83 -10.31
C SER A 183 0.72 -6.14 -9.81
N HIS A 184 0.20 -5.21 -10.61
CA HIS A 184 -1.09 -4.53 -10.42
C HIS A 184 -2.27 -5.45 -10.65
N PHE A 185 -2.04 -6.58 -11.31
CA PHE A 185 -3.08 -7.56 -11.60
C PHE A 185 -3.35 -8.40 -10.35
N ASP A 186 -4.01 -7.79 -9.37
CA ASP A 186 -4.61 -8.46 -8.23
C ASP A 186 -6.11 -8.16 -8.22
N PRO A 187 -6.98 -9.10 -8.65
CA PRO A 187 -8.43 -8.90 -8.67
C PRO A 187 -9.00 -8.44 -7.32
N HIS A 188 -8.36 -8.84 -6.21
CA HIS A 188 -8.75 -8.40 -4.88
C HIS A 188 -8.51 -6.91 -4.64
N SER A 189 -7.43 -6.36 -5.21
CA SER A 189 -7.10 -4.94 -5.08
C SER A 189 -8.11 -4.09 -5.87
N TYR A 190 -8.48 -4.53 -7.09
CA TYR A 190 -9.57 -3.92 -7.86
C TYR A 190 -10.93 -4.01 -7.14
N ALA A 191 -11.24 -5.16 -6.54
CA ALA A 191 -12.46 -5.31 -5.75
C ALA A 191 -12.52 -4.29 -4.59
N ILE A 192 -11.39 -4.04 -3.92
CA ILE A 192 -11.33 -3.01 -2.87
C ILE A 192 -11.57 -1.62 -3.46
N LEU A 193 -10.99 -1.26 -4.60
CA LEU A 193 -11.21 0.04 -5.25
C LEU A 193 -12.68 0.27 -5.60
N ILE A 194 -13.31 -0.73 -6.22
CA ILE A 194 -14.71 -0.66 -6.65
C ILE A 194 -15.62 -0.56 -5.42
N LEU A 195 -15.45 -1.45 -4.44
CA LEU A 195 -16.28 -1.46 -3.23
C LEU A 195 -16.10 -0.20 -2.39
N ALA A 196 -14.87 0.31 -2.25
CA ALA A 196 -14.60 1.56 -1.54
C ALA A 196 -15.29 2.75 -2.22
N SER A 197 -15.23 2.80 -3.54
CA SER A 197 -15.87 3.87 -4.34
C SER A 197 -17.40 3.84 -4.21
N MET A 198 -18.01 2.65 -4.23
CA MET A 198 -19.47 2.49 -4.10
C MET A 198 -20.03 2.88 -2.73
N LYS A 199 -19.18 3.04 -1.70
CA LYS A 199 -19.63 3.49 -0.37
C LYS A 199 -19.92 4.99 -0.31
N ILE A 200 -19.41 5.78 -1.26
CA ILE A 200 -19.51 7.23 -1.26
C ILE A 200 -20.52 7.64 -2.33
N ASP A 201 -21.60 8.31 -1.93
CA ASP A 201 -22.65 8.75 -2.86
C ASP A 201 -22.28 10.06 -3.58
N THR A 202 -21.23 10.01 -4.40
CA THR A 202 -20.79 11.12 -5.25
C THR A 202 -20.55 10.65 -6.67
N GLU A 203 -20.83 11.52 -7.64
CA GLU A 203 -20.62 11.21 -9.07
C GLU A 203 -19.16 10.82 -9.36
N ASP A 204 -18.21 11.47 -8.71
CA ASP A 204 -16.78 11.21 -8.90
C ASP A 204 -16.35 9.84 -8.35
N ALA A 205 -16.88 9.41 -7.20
CA ALA A 205 -16.62 8.07 -6.69
C ALA A 205 -17.20 7.00 -7.63
N TRP A 206 -18.43 7.19 -8.13
CA TRP A 206 -19.04 6.29 -9.10
C TRP A 206 -18.24 6.20 -10.41
N LYS A 207 -17.76 7.33 -10.95
CA LYS A 207 -16.89 7.34 -12.13
C LYS A 207 -15.62 6.51 -11.92
N ARG A 208 -14.98 6.63 -10.75
CA ARG A 208 -13.79 5.84 -10.41
C ARG A 208 -14.11 4.35 -10.33
N ALA A 209 -15.26 3.98 -9.76
CA ALA A 209 -15.72 2.58 -9.73
C ALA A 209 -15.91 2.00 -11.14
N ASP A 210 -16.55 2.77 -12.05
CA ASP A 210 -16.77 2.36 -13.43
C ASP A 210 -15.44 2.16 -14.17
N VAL A 211 -14.50 3.11 -14.04
CA VAL A 211 -13.16 3.02 -14.66
C VAL A 211 -12.39 1.81 -14.15
N SER A 212 -12.31 1.61 -12.82
CA SER A 212 -11.64 0.44 -12.24
C SER A 212 -12.29 -0.88 -12.66
N THR A 213 -13.61 -0.90 -12.86
CA THR A 213 -14.32 -2.08 -13.37
C THR A 213 -13.96 -2.36 -14.83
N GLN A 214 -13.98 -1.34 -15.68
CA GLN A 214 -13.60 -1.47 -17.10
C GLN A 214 -12.15 -1.96 -17.25
N GLU A 215 -11.23 -1.41 -16.47
CA GLU A 215 -9.83 -1.83 -16.47
C GLU A 215 -9.70 -3.29 -16.06
N LEU A 216 -10.33 -3.71 -14.95
CA LEU A 216 -10.33 -5.11 -14.53
C LEU A 216 -10.87 -6.05 -15.60
N MET A 217 -12.00 -5.71 -16.23
CA MET A 217 -12.60 -6.51 -17.31
C MET A 217 -11.69 -6.62 -18.53
N SER A 218 -11.01 -5.53 -18.89
CA SER A 218 -10.04 -5.54 -19.99
C SER A 218 -8.86 -6.47 -19.70
N LEU A 219 -8.34 -6.45 -18.47
CA LEU A 219 -7.20 -7.29 -18.06
C LEU A 219 -7.59 -8.77 -18.00
N LEU A 220 -8.77 -9.10 -17.48
CA LEU A 220 -9.31 -10.47 -17.51
C LEU A 220 -9.46 -10.98 -18.94
N SER A 221 -10.01 -10.15 -19.85
CA SER A 221 -10.17 -10.53 -21.25
C SER A 221 -8.86 -10.75 -21.99
N THR A 222 -7.77 -10.07 -21.59
CA THR A 222 -6.47 -10.15 -22.26
C THR A 222 -5.66 -11.37 -21.78
N GLU A 223 -5.76 -11.70 -20.50
CA GLU A 223 -5.07 -12.87 -19.92
C GLU A 223 -5.74 -14.19 -20.36
N ASP A 224 -7.07 -14.19 -20.52
CA ASP A 224 -7.80 -15.32 -21.10
C ASP A 224 -7.49 -15.51 -22.60
N ILE A 225 -7.21 -14.43 -23.34
CA ILE A 225 -6.77 -14.52 -24.75
C ILE A 225 -5.35 -15.08 -24.85
N ARG A 226 -4.41 -14.70 -23.97
CA ARG A 226 -3.06 -15.27 -23.96
C ARG A 226 -3.02 -16.76 -23.60
N GLN A 227 -3.87 -17.22 -22.68
CA GLN A 227 -3.95 -18.64 -22.32
C GLN A 227 -4.65 -19.50 -23.39
N VAL A 228 -5.44 -18.88 -24.26
CA VAL A 228 -6.04 -19.50 -25.45
C VAL A 228 -5.05 -19.48 -26.64
N GLU A 229 -4.29 -18.40 -26.83
CA GLU A 229 -3.28 -18.27 -27.90
C GLU A 229 -2.03 -19.13 -27.67
N GLU A 230 -1.62 -19.40 -26.42
CA GLU A 230 -0.49 -20.30 -26.10
C GLU A 230 -0.88 -21.79 -26.10
N ARG A 231 -2.12 -22.15 -26.49
CA ARG A 231 -2.61 -23.54 -26.55
C ARG A 231 -3.14 -24.02 -27.91
N GLU A 232 -3.06 -23.22 -28.96
CA GLU A 232 -3.55 -23.63 -30.27
C GLU A 232 -2.50 -23.41 -31.36
N ASP A 233 -1.48 -24.26 -31.34
CA ASP A 233 -0.94 -24.80 -32.60
C ASP A 233 -1.83 -26.00 -32.98
N GLU A 234 -2.29 -25.97 -34.23
CA GLU A 234 -3.17 -26.93 -34.94
C GLU A 234 -4.68 -26.61 -34.97
N GLU A 235 -5.14 -26.34 -36.20
CA GLU A 235 -6.53 -26.27 -36.69
C GLU A 235 -7.14 -24.87 -36.95
N GLU A 236 -6.38 -24.06 -37.68
CA GLU A 236 -6.90 -23.26 -38.81
C GLU A 236 -7.93 -24.07 -39.64
N ARG A 237 -9.24 -23.81 -39.46
CA ARG A 237 -10.29 -23.88 -40.52
C ARG A 237 -11.73 -23.57 -40.07
N SER A 238 -11.99 -23.18 -38.82
CA SER A 238 -13.36 -22.90 -38.32
C SER A 238 -13.65 -21.43 -37.96
N GLN A 239 -12.73 -20.51 -38.27
CA GLN A 239 -12.76 -19.14 -37.70
C GLN A 239 -13.53 -18.08 -38.53
N ILE A 240 -13.81 -18.30 -39.81
CA ILE A 240 -14.44 -17.24 -40.63
C ILE A 240 -15.96 -17.12 -40.35
N ASP A 241 -16.68 -18.22 -40.13
CA ASP A 241 -18.13 -18.20 -39.87
C ASP A 241 -18.51 -17.80 -38.43
N ARG A 242 -17.60 -17.97 -37.45
CA ARG A 242 -17.83 -17.56 -36.05
C ARG A 242 -17.64 -16.05 -35.84
N TYR A 243 -16.74 -15.43 -36.60
CA TYR A 243 -16.43 -14.00 -36.47
C TYR A 243 -17.60 -13.12 -36.92
N GLU A 244 -18.25 -13.44 -38.04
CA GLU A 244 -19.40 -12.65 -38.53
C GLU A 244 -20.63 -12.79 -37.63
N ARG A 245 -20.85 -13.97 -37.05
CA ARG A 245 -21.95 -14.23 -36.10
C ARG A 245 -21.78 -13.46 -34.78
N ASN A 246 -20.54 -13.37 -34.29
CA ASN A 246 -20.21 -12.60 -33.08
C ASN A 246 -20.30 -11.08 -33.29
N LYS A 247 -20.03 -10.58 -34.50
CA LYS A 247 -20.17 -9.15 -34.84
C LYS A 247 -21.63 -8.69 -34.84
N ALA A 248 -22.54 -9.53 -35.34
CA ALA A 248 -23.98 -9.25 -35.32
C ALA A 248 -24.57 -9.25 -33.90
N LEU A 249 -24.13 -10.19 -33.05
CA LEU A 249 -24.52 -10.25 -31.63
C LEU A 249 -24.05 -9.02 -30.84
N ARG A 250 -22.84 -8.52 -31.10
CA ARG A 250 -22.33 -7.29 -30.46
C ARG A 250 -23.17 -6.05 -30.78
N THR A 251 -23.64 -5.94 -32.02
CA THR A 251 -24.50 -4.81 -32.44
C THR A 251 -25.89 -4.85 -31.77
N GLN A 252 -26.38 -6.05 -31.44
CA GLN A 252 -27.64 -6.25 -30.70
C GLN A 252 -27.49 -5.98 -29.19
N ILE A 253 -26.33 -6.28 -28.62
CA ILE A 253 -25.97 -6.00 -27.22
C ILE A 253 -25.81 -4.49 -26.97
N ASP A 254 -25.21 -3.76 -27.90
CA ASP A 254 -25.07 -2.29 -27.81
C ASP A 254 -26.42 -1.55 -27.85
N GLN A 255 -27.43 -2.12 -28.52
CA GLN A 255 -28.79 -1.56 -28.56
C GLN A 255 -29.60 -1.82 -27.29
N LEU A 256 -29.18 -2.77 -26.43
CA LEU A 256 -29.81 -3.11 -25.15
C LEU A 256 -29.21 -2.35 -23.95
N HIS A 257 -28.03 -1.74 -24.11
CA HIS A 257 -27.21 -1.20 -23.03
C HIS A 257 -27.72 0.07 -22.35
N THR A 258 -28.73 0.78 -22.88
CA THR A 258 -29.13 2.10 -22.34
C THR A 258 -30.32 2.08 -21.37
N LYS A 259 -30.90 0.91 -21.03
CA LYS A 259 -31.98 0.80 -20.02
C LYS A 259 -31.83 -0.36 -19.01
N LEU A 260 -30.78 -1.17 -19.10
CA LEU A 260 -30.68 -2.48 -18.42
C LEU A 260 -29.62 -2.58 -17.28
N GLU A 261 -28.80 -1.55 -17.08
CA GLU A 261 -27.52 -1.70 -16.37
C GLU A 261 -27.61 -1.95 -14.86
N ARG A 262 -28.63 -1.46 -14.15
CA ARG A 262 -28.69 -1.61 -12.68
C ARG A 262 -29.10 -3.02 -12.25
N THR A 263 -30.09 -3.62 -12.92
CA THR A 263 -30.62 -4.94 -12.57
C THR A 263 -29.65 -6.06 -12.92
N GLU A 264 -28.93 -5.94 -14.04
CA GLU A 264 -27.91 -6.93 -14.42
C GLU A 264 -26.65 -6.82 -13.56
N ARG A 265 -26.23 -5.61 -13.16
CA ARG A 265 -25.13 -5.41 -12.20
C ARG A 265 -25.42 -6.06 -10.85
N ILE A 266 -26.62 -5.86 -10.29
CA ILE A 266 -27.04 -6.52 -9.03
C ILE A 266 -27.12 -8.04 -9.22
N THR A 267 -27.61 -8.52 -10.37
CA THR A 267 -27.67 -9.97 -10.67
C THR A 267 -26.27 -10.60 -10.77
N ALA A 268 -25.29 -9.91 -11.37
CA ALA A 268 -23.90 -10.36 -11.44
C ALA A 268 -23.25 -10.41 -10.05
N CYS A 269 -23.50 -9.42 -9.18
CA CYS A 269 -23.03 -9.44 -7.80
C CYS A 269 -23.61 -10.62 -7.01
N ILE A 270 -24.89 -10.95 -7.21
CA ILE A 270 -25.55 -12.13 -6.59
C ILE A 270 -24.91 -13.44 -7.07
N GLN A 271 -24.60 -13.55 -8.36
CA GLN A 271 -23.93 -14.75 -8.91
C GLN A 271 -22.51 -14.90 -8.37
N ALA A 272 -21.73 -13.82 -8.30
CA ALA A 272 -20.40 -13.83 -7.72
C ALA A 272 -20.42 -14.22 -6.22
N ALA A 273 -21.37 -13.67 -5.45
CA ALA A 273 -21.58 -14.04 -4.05
C ALA A 273 -21.82 -15.54 -3.87
N THR A 274 -22.63 -16.12 -4.77
CA THR A 274 -23.02 -17.54 -4.74
C THR A 274 -21.82 -18.44 -4.99
N VAL A 275 -21.05 -18.18 -6.06
CA VAL A 275 -19.85 -18.97 -6.39
C VAL A 275 -18.80 -18.88 -5.28
N MET A 276 -18.61 -17.69 -4.70
CA MET A 276 -17.66 -17.51 -3.60
C MET A 276 -18.10 -18.23 -2.32
N SER A 277 -19.39 -18.16 -1.97
CA SER A 277 -19.94 -18.85 -0.79
C SER A 277 -19.77 -20.37 -0.90
N GLU A 278 -20.03 -20.94 -2.08
CA GLU A 278 -19.81 -22.36 -2.36
C GLU A 278 -18.33 -22.75 -2.25
N ALA A 279 -17.43 -21.93 -2.80
CA ALA A 279 -15.99 -22.17 -2.73
C ALA A 279 -15.45 -22.11 -1.28
N TYR A 280 -15.94 -21.19 -0.44
CA TYR A 280 -15.57 -21.12 0.98
C TYR A 280 -16.16 -22.27 1.79
N SER A 281 -17.40 -22.67 1.50
CA SER A 281 -18.03 -23.84 2.11
C SER A 281 -17.25 -25.12 1.84
N LEU A 282 -16.80 -25.34 0.59
CA LEU A 282 -15.98 -26.49 0.20
C LEU A 282 -14.61 -26.52 0.88
N ARG A 283 -14.11 -25.36 1.33
CA ARG A 283 -12.83 -25.22 2.05
C ARG A 283 -12.99 -25.30 3.58
N GLY A 284 -14.21 -25.45 4.09
CA GLY A 284 -14.50 -25.50 5.53
C GLY A 284 -14.48 -24.13 6.21
N GLU A 285 -14.53 -23.03 5.45
CA GLU A 285 -14.52 -21.66 5.94
C GLU A 285 -15.96 -21.14 6.13
N SER A 286 -16.70 -21.75 7.06
CA SER A 286 -18.15 -21.54 7.23
C SER A 286 -18.55 -20.12 7.62
N GLU A 287 -17.70 -19.40 8.34
CA GLU A 287 -17.96 -18.00 8.74
C GLU A 287 -18.01 -17.06 7.52
N LYS A 288 -17.08 -17.23 6.56
CA LYS A 288 -17.03 -16.41 5.34
C LYS A 288 -18.12 -16.77 4.33
N ALA A 289 -18.50 -18.06 4.27
CA ALA A 289 -19.64 -18.49 3.47
C ALA A 289 -20.96 -17.85 3.99
N ASN A 290 -21.12 -17.77 5.31
CA ASN A 290 -22.29 -17.14 5.94
C ASN A 290 -22.34 -15.62 5.69
N GLU A 291 -21.20 -14.93 5.76
CA GLU A 291 -21.13 -13.50 5.43
C GLU A 291 -21.53 -13.22 3.98
N LEU A 292 -21.10 -14.07 3.03
CA LEU A 292 -21.46 -13.93 1.62
C LEU A 292 -22.94 -14.25 1.33
N GLU A 293 -23.55 -15.16 2.08
CA GLU A 293 -24.99 -15.42 1.99
C GLU A 293 -25.83 -14.26 2.57
N LEU A 294 -25.40 -13.62 3.66
CA LEU A 294 -26.03 -12.40 4.16
C LEU A 294 -25.96 -11.28 3.12
N TRP A 295 -24.79 -11.09 2.51
CA TRP A 295 -24.59 -10.10 1.45
C TRP A 295 -25.46 -10.35 0.21
N LYS A 296 -25.55 -11.61 -0.24
CA LYS A 296 -26.44 -12.03 -1.34
C LYS A 296 -27.91 -11.70 -1.04
N ASN A 297 -28.36 -11.93 0.18
CA ASN A 297 -29.73 -11.62 0.60
C ASN A 297 -30.04 -10.11 0.55
N ASP A 298 -29.09 -9.28 0.96
CA ASP A 298 -29.27 -7.81 0.93
C ASP A 298 -29.19 -7.24 -0.50
N LEU A 299 -28.35 -7.81 -1.37
CA LEU A 299 -28.35 -7.50 -2.79
C LEU A 299 -29.66 -7.90 -3.48
N SER A 300 -30.21 -9.06 -3.13
CA SER A 300 -31.48 -9.56 -3.70
C SER A 300 -32.67 -8.66 -3.32
N LYS A 301 -32.65 -8.06 -2.12
CA LYS A 301 -33.65 -7.05 -1.71
C LYS A 301 -33.57 -5.77 -2.53
N SER A 302 -32.38 -5.42 -3.02
CA SER A 302 -32.13 -4.21 -3.83
C SER A 302 -32.55 -4.36 -5.30
N LEU A 303 -32.94 -5.58 -5.71
CA LEU A 303 -33.43 -5.91 -7.05
C LEU A 303 -34.94 -5.72 -7.20
N ASN A 304 -35.70 -5.71 -6.09
CA ASN A 304 -37.15 -5.50 -6.03
C ASN A 304 -37.50 -4.05 -5.68
#